data_AF-A0A183I066-F1
#
_entry.id   AF-A0A183I066-F1
#
_cell.length_a   1.000
_cell.length_b   1.000
_cell.length_c   1.000
_cell.angle_alpha   90.00
_cell.angle_beta   90.00
_cell.angle_gamma   90.00
#
_symmetry.space_group_name_H-M   'P 1'
#
loop_
_entity.id
_entity.type
_entity.pdbx_description
1 polymer ?
#
loop_
_entity_poly.entity_id
_entity_poly.type
_entity_poly.pdbx_seq_one_letter_code
_entity_poly.pdbx_strand_id
1 'polypeptide(L)'
;MKKSTRWKCCLNLLLFTVLFPSPCSSDSDQKINLFDEDDSRSRLVMLDGNMYFHAGQQKNISFVAGIGGSIYFGEKNLNLLPELAEFETVKGEVDKNKDRIHQLVKTADLFKQQIKLKSGDVASLNRKIIFTKVCAFISSAIQMT
;
A
#
# COMPACT_ATOMS: atom_id res chain seq x y z
N MET A 1 52.82 67.63 -13.29
CA MET A 1 51.42 67.25 -13.60
C MET A 1 51.39 65.84 -14.19
N LYS A 2 50.89 64.83 -13.46
CA LYS A 2 50.64 63.47 -13.99
C LYS A 2 49.34 62.94 -13.38
N LYS A 3 48.20 63.29 -13.98
CA LYS A 3 46.87 62.73 -13.68
C LYS A 3 46.30 62.14 -14.97
N SER A 4 46.83 61.02 -15.45
CA SER A 4 46.31 60.38 -16.67
C SER A 4 46.54 58.85 -16.70
N THR A 5 46.33 58.18 -15.57
CA THR A 5 46.36 56.71 -15.51
C THR A 5 45.11 56.11 -14.88
N ARG A 6 44.42 56.85 -13.99
CA ARG A 6 43.27 56.33 -13.25
C ARG A 6 42.01 56.11 -14.12
N TRP A 7 41.74 56.98 -15.09
CA TRP A 7 40.56 56.87 -15.96
C TRP A 7 40.67 55.72 -16.97
N LYS A 8 41.87 55.44 -17.49
CA LYS A 8 42.11 54.34 -18.44
C LYS A 8 41.84 52.97 -17.82
N CYS A 9 42.19 52.79 -16.53
CA CYS A 9 41.89 51.56 -15.80
C CYS A 9 40.38 51.32 -15.63
N CYS A 10 39.61 52.36 -15.28
CA CYS A 10 38.16 52.24 -15.15
C CYS A 10 37.47 51.97 -16.49
N LEU A 11 37.94 52.60 -17.57
CA LEU A 11 37.39 52.39 -18.91
C LEU A 11 37.65 50.96 -19.40
N ASN A 12 38.84 50.42 -19.15
CA ASN A 12 39.16 49.03 -19.48
C ASN A 12 38.31 48.06 -18.64
N LEU A 13 38.13 48.31 -17.34
CA LEU A 13 37.29 47.45 -16.48
C LEU A 13 35.84 47.39 -16.97
N LEU A 14 35.27 48.55 -17.36
CA LEU A 14 33.94 48.64 -17.96
C LEU A 14 33.86 47.95 -19.32
N LEU A 15 34.92 48.03 -20.14
CA LEU A 15 34.98 47.32 -21.42
C LEU A 15 34.99 45.81 -21.20
N PHE A 16 35.70 45.31 -20.18
CA PHE A 16 35.72 43.89 -19.83
C PHE A 16 34.35 43.39 -19.37
N THR A 17 33.57 44.19 -18.62
CA THR A 17 32.21 43.77 -18.23
C THR A 17 31.21 43.77 -19.38
N VAL A 18 31.44 44.58 -20.42
CA VAL A 18 30.59 44.64 -21.62
C VAL A 18 30.98 43.56 -22.65
N LEU A 19 32.28 43.26 -22.80
CA LEU A 19 32.78 42.28 -23.76
C LEU A 19 32.71 40.83 -23.26
N PHE A 20 32.68 40.64 -21.94
CA PHE A 20 32.49 39.34 -21.31
C PHE A 20 31.22 39.38 -20.46
N PRO A 21 30.02 39.44 -21.08
CA PRO A 21 28.81 39.13 -20.35
C PRO A 21 28.99 37.69 -19.87
N SER A 22 29.26 37.52 -18.57
CA SER A 22 29.15 36.22 -17.92
C SER A 22 27.73 35.75 -18.25
N PRO A 23 27.56 34.61 -18.95
CA PRO A 23 26.24 34.04 -19.06
C PRO A 23 25.85 33.62 -17.65
N CYS A 24 25.17 34.52 -16.93
CA CYS A 24 24.26 34.13 -15.88
C CYS A 24 23.18 33.30 -16.58
N SER A 25 23.51 32.02 -16.79
CA SER A 25 22.55 30.99 -17.12
C SER A 25 21.61 30.95 -15.93
N SER A 26 20.50 31.67 -16.04
CA SER A 26 19.34 31.40 -15.22
C SER A 26 18.88 30.00 -15.62
N ASP A 27 19.13 29.01 -14.76
CA ASP A 27 18.63 27.63 -14.92
C ASP A 27 17.09 27.54 -14.87
N SER A 28 16.37 28.66 -15.03
CA SER A 28 14.93 28.77 -14.78
C SER A 28 14.06 28.03 -15.80
N ASP A 29 14.60 27.57 -16.92
CA ASP A 29 13.85 26.86 -17.97
C ASP A 29 14.22 25.36 -18.07
N GLN A 30 15.06 24.86 -17.17
CA GLN A 30 15.38 23.44 -17.14
C GLN A 30 14.16 22.69 -16.60
N LYS A 31 13.37 22.09 -17.50
CA LYS A 31 12.29 21.15 -17.16
C LYS A 31 12.85 20.10 -16.20
N ILE A 32 12.56 20.25 -14.91
CA ILE A 32 13.09 19.36 -13.88
C ILE A 32 12.40 18.02 -14.04
N ASN A 33 13.11 17.03 -14.58
CA ASN A 33 12.63 15.67 -14.62
C ASN A 33 12.89 15.02 -13.26
N LEU A 34 11.90 15.11 -12.36
CA LEU A 34 11.96 14.54 -11.01
C LEU A 34 12.16 13.01 -10.99
N PHE A 35 11.79 12.34 -12.07
CA PHE A 35 11.81 10.89 -12.22
C PHE A 35 12.83 10.42 -13.26
N ASP A 36 13.88 11.21 -13.47
CA ASP A 36 15.03 10.76 -14.25
C ASP A 36 15.83 9.74 -13.42
N GLU A 37 15.72 8.47 -13.77
CA GLU A 37 16.40 7.36 -13.08
C GLU A 37 17.93 7.37 -13.30
N ASP A 38 18.40 8.08 -14.33
CA ASP A 38 19.81 8.24 -14.66
C ASP A 38 20.43 9.49 -13.99
N ASP A 39 19.64 10.29 -13.27
CA ASP A 39 20.16 11.47 -12.61
C ASP A 39 21.05 11.08 -11.42
N SER A 40 22.34 11.37 -11.57
CA SER A 40 23.33 11.10 -10.53
C SER A 40 23.24 12.03 -9.32
N ARG A 41 22.48 13.14 -9.38
CA ARG A 41 22.48 14.19 -8.34
C ARG A 41 21.30 14.02 -7.39
N SER A 42 21.59 13.92 -6.10
CA SER A 42 20.56 14.09 -5.06
C SER A 42 20.20 15.57 -4.91
N ARG A 43 18.91 15.89 -4.84
CA ARG A 43 18.42 17.29 -4.75
C ARG A 43 17.12 17.41 -3.96
N LEU A 44 16.93 18.57 -3.35
CA LEU A 44 15.64 19.03 -2.84
C LEU A 44 15.04 19.98 -3.88
N VAL A 45 13.80 19.75 -4.31
CA VAL A 45 13.13 20.57 -5.31
C VAL A 45 11.76 21.00 -4.80
N MET A 46 11.39 22.26 -5.03
CA MET A 46 10.03 22.75 -4.80
C MET A 46 9.33 22.93 -6.16
N LEU A 47 8.24 22.19 -6.40
CA LEU A 47 7.41 22.31 -7.60
C LEU A 47 5.94 22.38 -7.20
N ASP A 48 5.22 23.36 -7.73
CA ASP A 48 3.79 23.58 -7.48
C ASP A 48 3.42 23.58 -5.99
N GLY A 49 4.29 24.14 -5.14
CA GLY A 49 4.11 24.20 -3.70
C GLY A 49 4.43 22.91 -2.93
N ASN A 50 4.84 21.85 -3.62
CA ASN A 50 5.26 20.58 -3.03
C ASN A 50 6.78 20.51 -2.92
N MET A 51 7.29 19.96 -1.81
CA MET A 51 8.71 19.67 -1.63
C MET A 51 9.00 18.21 -1.97
N TYR A 52 9.96 17.99 -2.88
CA TYR A 52 10.42 16.68 -3.30
C TYR A 52 11.87 16.48 -2.89
N PHE A 53 12.15 15.31 -2.31
CA PHE A 53 13.50 14.83 -2.09
C PHE A 53 13.79 13.78 -3.15
N HIS A 54 14.68 14.08 -4.09
CA HIS A 54 15.11 13.15 -5.13
C HIS A 54 16.48 12.59 -4.74
N ALA A 55 16.55 11.26 -4.63
CA ALA A 55 17.80 10.53 -4.45
C ALA A 55 18.40 10.26 -5.83
N GLY A 56 19.62 10.70 -6.07
CA GLY A 56 20.30 10.36 -7.32
C GLY A 56 20.56 8.85 -7.43
N GLN A 57 20.90 8.40 -8.63
CA GLN A 57 21.21 6.99 -8.92
C GLN A 57 22.20 6.40 -7.90
N GLN A 58 21.84 5.24 -7.33
CA GLN A 58 22.60 4.53 -6.29
C GLN A 58 22.87 5.34 -5.00
N LYS A 59 22.07 6.38 -4.72
CA LYS A 59 22.16 7.16 -3.48
C LYS A 59 20.88 6.99 -2.66
N ASN A 60 21.01 7.25 -1.36
CA ASN A 60 19.88 7.26 -0.43
C ASN A 60 19.65 8.68 0.11
N ILE A 61 18.42 8.95 0.53
CA ILE A 61 18.08 10.08 1.36
C ILE A 61 17.83 9.56 2.77
N SER A 62 18.63 10.01 3.73
CA SER A 62 18.53 9.59 5.12
C SER A 62 18.16 10.77 5.99
N PHE A 63 17.16 10.59 6.84
CA PHE A 63 16.79 11.53 7.89
C PHE A 63 17.16 10.92 9.23
N VAL A 64 18.03 11.59 9.98
CA VAL A 64 18.53 11.08 11.26
C VAL A 64 18.21 12.10 12.34
N ALA A 65 17.45 11.69 13.33
CA ALA A 65 17.23 12.46 14.55
C ALA A 65 18.35 12.16 15.56
N GLY A 66 18.82 13.20 16.26
CA GLY A 66 19.77 13.04 17.36
C GLY A 66 19.15 12.37 18.59
N ILE A 67 19.96 12.17 19.62
CA ILE A 67 19.52 11.58 20.90
C ILE A 67 18.40 12.44 21.50
N GLY A 68 17.24 11.83 21.77
CA GLY A 68 16.04 12.53 22.26
C GLY A 68 15.26 13.30 21.19
N GLY A 69 15.73 13.33 19.93
CA GLY A 69 15.00 13.87 18.79
C GLY A 69 13.98 12.87 18.25
N SER A 70 12.97 13.37 17.53
CA SER A 70 11.97 12.55 16.85
C SER A 70 11.61 13.19 15.52
N ILE A 71 11.31 12.37 14.51
CA ILE A 71 10.83 12.83 13.21
C ILE A 71 9.32 12.68 13.19
N TYR A 72 8.62 13.70 12.72
CA TYR A 72 7.17 13.72 12.64
C TYR A 72 6.71 13.86 11.19
N PHE A 73 5.68 13.11 10.81
CA PHE A 73 4.95 13.29 9.57
C PHE A 73 3.54 13.79 9.89
N GLY A 74 3.29 15.08 9.68
CA GLY A 74 2.14 15.77 10.26
C GLY A 74 2.19 15.71 11.78
N GLU A 75 1.14 15.16 12.40
CA GLU A 75 1.05 14.98 13.86
C GLU A 75 1.60 13.62 14.34
N LYS A 76 2.16 12.79 13.45
CA LYS A 76 2.57 11.41 13.76
C LYS A 76 4.07 11.31 14.01
N ASN A 77 4.46 10.83 15.19
CA ASN A 77 5.85 10.50 15.51
C ASN A 77 6.25 9.19 14.82
N LEU A 78 7.28 9.23 13.95
CA LEU A 78 7.75 8.06 13.22
C LEU A 78 8.41 7.01 14.12
N ASN A 79 8.91 7.38 15.31
CA ASN A 79 9.49 6.45 16.28
C ASN A 79 8.43 5.52 16.92
N LEU A 80 7.14 5.82 16.76
CA LEU A 80 6.03 5.03 17.28
C LEU A 80 5.39 4.14 16.21
N LEU A 81 5.92 4.15 14.97
CA LEU A 81 5.43 3.25 13.93
C LEU A 81 5.91 1.83 14.24
N PRO A 82 5.03 0.82 14.11
CA PRO A 82 5.42 -0.57 14.30
C PRO A 82 6.53 -0.93 13.32
N GLU A 83 7.51 -1.70 13.78
CA GLU A 83 8.59 -2.17 12.92
C GLU A 83 8.04 -3.09 11.83
N LEU A 84 8.70 -3.14 10.68
CA LEU A 84 8.34 -4.02 9.56
C LEU A 84 8.22 -5.50 10.01
N ALA A 85 9.06 -5.95 10.95
CA ALA A 85 9.01 -7.31 11.49
C ALA A 85 7.73 -7.60 12.30
N GLU A 86 7.24 -6.61 13.05
CA GLU A 86 5.97 -6.72 13.78
C GLU A 86 4.80 -6.79 12.80
N PHE A 87 4.85 -5.98 11.73
CA PHE A 87 3.85 -6.01 10.67
C PHE A 87 3.83 -7.37 9.93
N GLU A 88 4.99 -7.94 9.61
CA GLU A 88 5.10 -9.26 8.98
C GLU A 88 4.57 -10.38 9.89
N THR A 89 4.83 -10.29 11.19
CA THR A 89 4.33 -11.24 12.19
C THR A 89 2.80 -11.20 12.25
N VAL A 90 2.23 -10.00 12.39
CA VAL A 90 0.77 -9.81 12.39
C VAL A 90 0.15 -10.31 11.08
N LYS A 91 0.78 -10.02 9.95
CA LYS A 91 0.34 -10.52 8.63
C LYS A 91 0.31 -12.06 8.60
N GLY A 92 1.37 -12.71 9.08
CA GLY A 92 1.44 -14.17 9.16
C GLY A 92 0.35 -14.78 10.03
N GLU A 93 0.05 -14.17 11.18
CA GLU A 93 -1.04 -14.63 12.06
C GLU A 93 -2.42 -14.47 11.42
N VAL A 94 -2.64 -13.36 10.70
CA VAL A 94 -3.88 -13.11 9.96
C VAL A 94 -4.07 -14.15 8.86
N ASP A 95 -3.03 -14.44 8.08
CA ASP A 95 -3.10 -15.43 7.00
C ASP A 95 -3.40 -16.84 7.56
N LYS A 96 -2.74 -17.23 8.66
CA LYS A 96 -3.04 -18.50 9.34
C LYS A 96 -4.48 -18.59 9.84
N ASN A 97 -5.01 -17.50 10.40
CA ASN A 97 -6.39 -17.47 10.89
C ASN A 97 -7.40 -17.51 9.74
N LYS A 98 -7.11 -16.87 8.60
CA LYS A 98 -7.93 -16.94 7.40
C LYS A 98 -8.12 -18.37 6.92
N ASP A 99 -7.03 -19.15 6.86
CA ASP A 99 -7.09 -20.56 6.44
C ASP A 99 -7.91 -21.42 7.40
N ARG A 100 -7.76 -21.19 8.72
CA ARG A 100 -8.54 -21.89 9.76
C ARG A 100 -10.03 -21.59 9.64
N ILE A 101 -10.39 -20.32 9.41
CA ILE A 101 -11.79 -19.92 9.18
C ILE A 101 -12.34 -20.60 7.94
N HIS A 102 -11.58 -20.65 6.84
CA HIS A 102 -12.01 -21.31 5.62
C HIS A 102 -12.26 -22.82 5.82
N GLN A 103 -11.40 -23.51 6.58
CA GLN A 103 -11.60 -24.92 6.94
C GLN A 103 -12.85 -25.12 7.80
N LEU A 104 -13.08 -24.23 8.77
CA LEU A 104 -14.26 -24.29 9.64
C LEU A 104 -15.55 -24.12 8.83
N VAL A 105 -15.58 -23.17 7.91
CA VAL A 105 -16.71 -22.94 6.99
C VAL A 105 -16.98 -24.18 6.14
N LYS A 106 -15.94 -24.77 5.54
CA LYS A 106 -16.08 -26.01 4.75
C LYS A 106 -16.65 -27.17 5.58
N THR A 107 -16.22 -27.30 6.83
CA THR A 107 -16.70 -28.34 7.75
C THR A 107 -18.16 -28.11 8.12
N ALA A 108 -18.55 -26.86 8.37
CA ALA A 108 -19.93 -26.48 8.65
C ALA A 108 -20.86 -26.78 7.45
N ASP A 109 -20.40 -26.52 6.21
CA ASP A 109 -21.17 -26.84 5.01
C ASP A 109 -21.37 -28.35 4.83
N LEU A 110 -20.33 -29.16 5.06
CA LEU A 110 -20.44 -30.62 5.02
C LEU A 110 -21.43 -31.13 6.08
N PHE A 111 -21.35 -30.61 7.30
CA PHE A 111 -22.25 -30.98 8.37
C PHE A 111 -23.71 -30.62 8.04
N LYS A 112 -23.93 -29.43 7.48
CA LYS A 112 -25.25 -28.99 7.00
C LYS A 112 -25.81 -29.93 5.92
N GLN A 113 -24.96 -30.38 4.99
CA GLN A 113 -25.36 -31.36 3.97
C GLN A 113 -25.72 -32.72 4.59
N GLN A 114 -24.93 -33.22 5.54
CA GLN A 114 -25.22 -34.48 6.23
C GLN A 114 -26.55 -34.43 7.00
N ILE A 115 -26.85 -33.34 7.70
CA ILE A 115 -28.13 -33.16 8.38
C ILE A 115 -29.28 -33.18 7.36
N LYS A 116 -29.13 -32.46 6.24
CA LYS A 116 -30.15 -32.41 5.19
C LYS A 116 -30.43 -33.80 4.62
N LEU A 117 -29.40 -34.58 4.31
CA LEU A 117 -29.54 -35.95 3.82
C LEU A 117 -30.25 -36.85 4.85
N LYS A 118 -29.78 -36.86 6.11
CA LYS A 118 -30.41 -37.64 7.19
C LYS A 118 -31.87 -37.26 7.42
N SER A 119 -32.21 -35.97 7.35
CA SER A 119 -33.60 -35.51 7.47
C SER A 119 -34.48 -36.02 6.33
N GLY A 120 -33.93 -36.13 5.12
CA GLY A 120 -34.61 -36.69 3.96
C GLY A 120 -34.88 -38.19 4.11
N ASP A 121 -33.91 -38.94 4.64
CA ASP A 121 -34.06 -40.38 4.91
C ASP A 121 -35.18 -40.63 5.92
N VAL A 122 -35.22 -39.85 7.02
CA VAL A 122 -36.27 -39.91 8.04
C VAL A 122 -37.64 -39.60 7.43
N ALA A 123 -37.74 -38.58 6.57
CA ALA A 123 -38.99 -38.25 5.89
C ALA A 123 -39.44 -39.38 4.93
N SER A 124 -38.50 -40.03 4.24
CA SER A 124 -38.80 -41.17 3.36
C SER A 124 -39.30 -42.39 4.14
N LEU A 125 -38.67 -42.70 5.27
CA LEU A 125 -39.03 -43.80 6.14
C LEU A 125 -40.41 -43.59 6.73
N ASN A 126 -40.70 -42.36 7.18
CA ASN A 126 -42.01 -42.02 7.73
C ASN A 126 -43.13 -42.21 6.69
N ARG A 127 -42.91 -41.77 5.44
CA ARG A 127 -43.86 -42.02 4.33
C ARG A 127 -44.10 -43.51 4.09
N LYS A 128 -43.05 -44.34 4.14
CA LYS A 128 -43.16 -45.79 3.96
C LYS A 128 -43.98 -46.43 5.08
N ILE A 129 -43.74 -46.05 6.33
CA ILE A 129 -44.50 -46.56 7.49
C ILE A 129 -45.98 -46.18 7.38
N ILE A 130 -46.28 -44.93 7.03
CA ILE A 130 -47.65 -44.45 6.83
C ILE A 130 -48.34 -45.26 5.73
N PHE A 131 -47.68 -45.45 4.59
CA PHE A 131 -48.23 -46.23 3.48
C PHE A 131 -48.54 -47.69 3.88
N THR A 132 -47.60 -48.36 4.56
CA THR A 132 -47.82 -49.73 5.05
C THR A 132 -49.00 -49.80 6.02
N LYS A 133 -49.15 -48.83 6.92
CA LYS A 133 -50.29 -48.79 7.86
C LYS A 133 -51.63 -48.61 7.13
N VAL A 134 -51.68 -47.74 6.13
CA VAL A 134 -52.88 -47.53 5.31
C VAL A 134 -53.25 -48.79 4.54
N CYS A 135 -52.27 -49.45 3.89
CA CYS A 135 -52.50 -50.72 3.20
C CYS A 135 -53.01 -51.81 4.14
N ALA A 136 -52.42 -51.94 5.34
CA ALA A 136 -52.87 -52.91 6.34
C ALA A 136 -54.32 -52.64 6.77
N PHE A 137 -54.67 -51.37 7.03
CA PHE A 137 -56.04 -50.98 7.41
C PHE A 137 -57.07 -51.32 6.32
N ILE A 138 -56.78 -50.99 5.06
CA ILE A 138 -57.65 -51.30 3.92
C ILE A 138 -57.80 -52.82 3.76
N SER A 139 -56.70 -53.58 3.89
CA SER A 139 -56.73 -55.03 3.76
C SER A 139 -57.58 -55.69 4.86
N SER A 140 -57.51 -55.20 6.09
CA SER A 140 -58.38 -55.67 7.19
C SER A 140 -59.85 -55.31 6.97
N ALA A 141 -60.13 -54.14 6.39
CA ALA A 141 -61.50 -53.73 6.09
C ALA A 141 -62.15 -54.62 5.00
N ILE A 142 -61.38 -55.01 3.97
CA ILE A 142 -61.85 -55.90 2.89
C ILE A 142 -62.10 -57.32 3.41
N GLN A 143 -61.31 -57.82 4.36
CA GLN A 143 -61.51 -59.16 4.95
C GLN A 143 -62.72 -59.26 5.89
N MET A 144 -63.30 -58.13 6.32
CA MET A 144 -64.49 -58.09 7.19
C MET A 144 -65.81 -57.95 6.42
N THR A 145 -65.75 -57.78 5.11
CA THR A 145 -66.90 -57.81 4.18
C THR A 145 -66.97 -59.15 3.45
#